data_AF-A0A529LXJ4-F1
#
_entry.id   AF-A0A529LXJ4-F1
#
_cell.length_a   1.000
_cell.length_b   1.000
_cell.length_c   1.000
_cell.angle_alpha   90.00
_cell.angle_beta   90.00
_cell.angle_gamma   90.00
#
_symmetry.space_group_name_H-M   'P 1'
#
loop_
_entity.id
_entity.type
_entity.pdbx_description
1 polymer ?
#
loop_
_entity_poly.entity_id
_entity_poly.type
_entity_poly.pdbx_seq_one_letter_code
_entity_poly.pdbx_strand_id
1 'polypeptide(L)'
;MAAREPGKGYAIESFSVHQMVEARGEELGMSTIKAIFRHTPAPVVFVWLALSTVLSLLLLLGNMPNGDVDDLMKLHEIRHLLHTGNPFDRTLTGIAQPEPMVSHWPWIVDALYALLAIALAPFVGMGTALSAAAFTVPLLLLLAALTLLF
;
A
#
# COMPACT_ATOMS: atom_id res chain seq x y z
N MET A 1 -14.52 -75.38 -2.46
CA MET A 1 -14.83 -74.44 -3.56
C MET A 1 -15.27 -73.13 -2.93
N ALA A 2 -14.32 -72.24 -2.63
CA ALA A 2 -14.56 -70.99 -1.91
C ALA A 2 -14.60 -69.84 -2.91
N ALA A 3 -15.69 -69.09 -2.93
CA ALA A 3 -15.92 -67.95 -3.81
C ALA A 3 -15.01 -66.77 -3.42
N ARG A 4 -14.33 -66.17 -4.40
CA ARG A 4 -13.57 -64.92 -4.27
C ARG A 4 -14.51 -63.73 -4.44
N GLU A 5 -14.50 -62.82 -3.48
CA GLU A 5 -15.14 -61.49 -3.56
C GLU A 5 -14.39 -60.57 -4.56
N PRO A 6 -15.08 -59.77 -5.39
CA PRO A 6 -14.46 -58.87 -6.35
C PRO A 6 -13.97 -57.57 -5.69
N GLY A 7 -12.87 -57.03 -6.24
CA GLY A 7 -12.04 -56.01 -5.61
C GLY A 7 -12.71 -54.67 -5.33
N LYS A 8 -12.43 -54.14 -4.14
CA LYS A 8 -12.51 -52.70 -3.85
C LYS A 8 -11.42 -51.99 -4.65
N GLY A 9 -11.79 -51.44 -5.80
CA GLY A 9 -10.99 -50.43 -6.47
C GLY A 9 -10.90 -49.20 -5.57
N TYR A 10 -9.72 -48.96 -4.98
CA TYR A 10 -9.38 -47.65 -4.43
C TYR A 10 -9.27 -46.70 -5.63
N ALA A 11 -10.28 -45.87 -5.85
CA ALA A 11 -10.17 -44.72 -6.74
C ALA A 11 -9.19 -43.74 -6.09
N ILE A 12 -7.92 -43.81 -6.48
CA ILE A 12 -6.97 -42.72 -6.20
C ILE A 12 -7.28 -41.64 -7.22
N GLU A 13 -8.05 -40.64 -6.81
CA GLU A 13 -8.22 -39.42 -7.59
C GLU A 13 -6.82 -38.86 -7.90
N SER A 14 -6.47 -38.83 -9.20
CA SER A 14 -5.23 -38.24 -9.68
C SER A 14 -5.36 -36.72 -9.56
N PHE A 15 -5.10 -36.21 -8.36
CA PHE A 15 -5.02 -34.78 -8.12
C PHE A 15 -3.72 -34.27 -8.78
N SER A 16 -3.86 -33.48 -9.84
CA SER A 16 -2.72 -32.96 -10.61
C SER A 16 -1.85 -32.04 -9.74
N VAL A 17 -0.53 -32.17 -9.87
CA VAL A 17 0.47 -31.36 -9.13
C VAL A 17 0.18 -29.86 -9.27
N HIS A 18 -0.34 -29.43 -10.41
CA HIS A 18 -0.69 -28.03 -10.66
C HIS A 18 -1.83 -27.53 -9.75
N GLN A 19 -2.87 -28.35 -9.55
CA GLN A 19 -3.99 -28.05 -8.65
C GLN A 19 -3.54 -28.02 -7.19
N MET A 20 -2.55 -28.84 -6.83
CA MET A 20 -1.97 -28.86 -5.48
C MET A 20 -1.09 -27.64 -5.19
N VAL A 21 -0.36 -27.14 -6.18
CA VAL A 21 0.46 -25.91 -6.05
C VAL A 21 -0.45 -24.68 -5.97
N GLU A 22 -1.51 -24.64 -6.75
CA GLU A 22 -2.47 -23.53 -6.77
C GLU A 22 -3.28 -23.44 -5.48
N ALA A 23 -3.84 -24.57 -5.02
CA ALA A 23 -4.54 -24.64 -3.73
C ALA A 23 -3.62 -24.26 -2.55
N ARG A 24 -2.35 -24.69 -2.58
CA ARG A 24 -1.36 -24.35 -1.54
C ARG A 24 -0.98 -22.87 -1.59
N GLY A 25 -0.93 -22.26 -2.78
CA GLY A 25 -0.71 -20.83 -2.98
C GLY A 25 -1.84 -19.97 -2.43
N GLU A 26 -3.10 -20.36 -2.69
CA GLU A 26 -4.27 -19.69 -2.12
C GLU A 26 -4.36 -19.85 -0.60
N GLU A 27 -4.05 -21.03 -0.06
CA GLU A 27 -4.09 -21.30 1.37
C GLU A 27 -3.00 -20.51 2.13
N LEU A 28 -1.79 -20.39 1.56
CA LEU A 28 -0.71 -19.56 2.08
C LEU A 28 -1.04 -18.05 2.00
N GLY A 29 -1.62 -17.59 0.88
CA GLY A 29 -2.05 -16.21 0.71
C GLY A 29 -3.15 -15.83 1.69
N MET A 30 -4.18 -16.67 1.81
CA MET A 30 -5.31 -16.49 2.72
C MET A 30 -4.85 -16.54 4.19
N SER A 31 -3.96 -17.48 4.55
CA SER A 31 -3.36 -17.59 5.89
C SER A 31 -2.58 -16.33 6.28
N THR A 32 -1.79 -15.78 5.35
CA THR A 32 -0.99 -14.57 5.59
C THR A 32 -1.88 -13.35 5.82
N ILE A 33 -2.91 -13.16 4.99
CA ILE A 33 -3.88 -12.05 5.15
C ILE A 33 -4.67 -12.21 6.46
N LYS A 34 -5.12 -13.43 6.79
CA LYS A 34 -5.83 -13.72 8.04
C LYS A 34 -4.93 -13.53 9.26
N ALA A 35 -3.62 -13.80 9.16
CA ALA A 35 -2.66 -13.61 10.25
C ALA A 35 -2.43 -12.12 10.55
N ILE A 36 -2.35 -11.26 9.52
CA ILE A 36 -2.30 -9.80 9.67
C ILE A 36 -3.54 -9.29 10.43
N PHE A 37 -4.73 -9.77 10.05
CA PHE A 37 -5.99 -9.37 10.72
C PHE A 37 -6.18 -9.97 12.12
N ARG A 38 -5.49 -11.05 12.47
CA ARG A 38 -5.70 -11.79 13.74
C ARG A 38 -4.87 -11.25 14.91
N HIS A 39 -3.91 -10.34 14.66
CA HIS A 39 -3.04 -9.77 15.69
C HIS A 39 -2.80 -8.27 15.52
N THR A 40 -3.78 -7.46 15.12
CA THR A 40 -3.69 -6.03 15.46
C THR A 40 -4.24 -5.86 16.88
N PRO A 41 -3.39 -5.68 17.90
CA PRO A 41 -3.88 -5.54 19.25
C PRO A 41 -4.73 -4.26 19.34
N ALA A 42 -5.88 -4.31 20.03
CA ALA A 42 -6.78 -3.17 20.15
C ALA A 42 -6.09 -1.83 20.51
N PRO A 43 -5.05 -1.81 21.37
CA PRO A 43 -4.25 -0.60 21.61
C PRO A 43 -3.65 0.05 20.36
N VAL A 44 -3.17 -0.73 19.38
CA VAL A 44 -2.61 -0.19 18.12
C VAL A 44 -3.68 0.58 17.36
N VAL A 45 -4.90 0.04 17.26
CA VAL A 45 -6.01 0.72 16.60
C VAL A 45 -6.37 2.01 17.35
N PHE A 46 -6.43 1.98 18.68
CA PHE A 46 -6.74 3.17 19.48
C PHE A 46 -5.67 4.26 19.33
N VAL A 47 -4.39 3.90 19.38
CA VAL A 47 -3.27 4.85 19.19
C VAL A 47 -3.30 5.43 17.79
N TRP A 48 -3.48 4.59 16.77
CA TRP A 48 -3.57 5.04 15.39
C TRP A 48 -4.75 5.99 15.15
N LEU A 49 -5.95 5.67 15.68
CA LEU A 49 -7.12 6.53 15.59
C LEU A 49 -6.91 7.86 16.33
N ALA A 50 -6.31 7.82 17.52
CA ALA A 50 -6.01 9.03 18.29
C ALA A 50 -5.04 9.95 17.52
N LEU A 51 -3.94 9.41 17.00
CA LEU A 51 -2.96 10.19 16.21
C LEU A 51 -3.58 10.73 14.91
N SER A 52 -4.34 9.90 14.18
CA SER A 52 -5.03 10.32 12.96
C SER A 52 -6.02 11.45 13.24
N THR A 53 -6.74 11.38 14.37
CA THR A 53 -7.68 12.42 14.80
C THR A 53 -6.94 13.72 15.12
N VAL A 54 -5.86 13.66 15.90
CA VAL A 54 -5.05 14.84 16.24
C VAL A 54 -4.49 15.50 14.98
N LEU A 55 -3.90 14.73 14.07
CA LEU A 55 -3.35 15.26 12.82
C LEU A 55 -4.43 15.86 11.91
N SER A 56 -5.62 15.25 11.88
CA SER A 56 -6.76 15.79 11.11
C SER A 56 -7.27 17.10 11.71
N LEU A 57 -7.29 17.22 13.04
CA LEU A 57 -7.63 18.48 13.71
C LEU A 57 -6.58 19.57 13.44
N LEU A 58 -5.30 19.24 13.46
CA LEU A 58 -4.23 20.18 13.12
C LEU A 58 -4.35 20.67 11.67
N LEU A 59 -4.66 19.77 10.73
CA LEU A 59 -4.98 20.11 9.34
C LEU A 59 -6.14 21.11 9.25
N LEU A 60 -7.25 20.85 9.94
CA LEU A 60 -8.42 21.74 9.93
C LEU A 60 -8.15 23.11 10.56
N LEU A 61 -7.21 23.18 11.50
CA LEU A 61 -6.75 24.43 12.12
C LEU A 61 -5.68 25.17 11.28
N GLY A 62 -5.26 24.61 10.14
CA GLY A 62 -4.24 25.20 9.28
C GLY A 62 -2.80 24.99 9.76
N ASN A 63 -2.59 24.16 10.79
CA ASN A 63 -1.27 23.85 11.35
C ASN A 63 -0.75 22.52 10.78
N MET A 64 -0.61 22.45 9.46
CA MET A 64 -0.18 21.23 8.78
C MET A 64 1.29 20.91 9.08
N PRO A 65 1.61 19.72 9.62
CA PRO A 65 2.98 19.27 9.78
C PRO A 65 3.64 18.82 8.47
N ASN A 66 2.89 18.74 7.36
CA ASN A 66 3.35 18.30 6.04
C ASN A 66 3.41 19.45 5.01
N GLY A 67 3.95 20.60 5.43
CA GLY A 67 4.02 21.82 4.62
C GLY A 67 5.42 22.40 4.47
N ASP A 68 6.47 21.65 4.78
CA ASP A 68 7.84 22.15 4.62
C ASP A 68 8.32 22.08 3.16
N VAL A 69 9.56 22.50 2.91
CA VAL A 69 10.12 22.51 1.55
C VAL A 69 10.25 21.10 0.98
N ASP A 70 10.60 20.12 1.82
CA ASP A 70 10.76 18.73 1.39
C ASP A 70 9.40 18.13 1.00
N ASP A 71 8.34 18.44 1.74
CA ASP A 71 6.97 18.05 1.43
C ASP A 71 6.51 18.63 0.08
N LEU A 72 6.78 19.91 -0.16
CA LEU A 72 6.44 20.58 -1.42
C LEU A 72 7.24 20.00 -2.60
N MET A 73 8.52 19.70 -2.40
CA MET A 73 9.34 19.03 -3.39
C MET A 73 8.82 17.62 -3.68
N LYS A 74 8.40 16.89 -2.65
CA LYS A 74 7.83 15.55 -2.81
C LYS A 74 6.52 15.57 -3.59
N LEU A 75 5.65 16.52 -3.32
CA LEU A 75 4.44 16.74 -4.10
C LEU A 75 4.74 17.09 -5.57
N HIS A 76 5.77 17.89 -5.81
CA HIS A 76 6.22 18.22 -7.17
C HIS A 76 6.70 16.98 -7.94
N GLU A 77 7.49 16.13 -7.28
CA GLU A 77 7.93 14.85 -7.82
C GLU A 77 6.75 13.93 -8.19
N ILE A 78 5.76 13.79 -7.30
CA ILE A 78 4.60 12.93 -7.55
C ILE A 78 3.73 13.49 -8.69
N ARG A 79 3.60 14.82 -8.81
CA ARG A 79 2.93 15.42 -9.98
C ARG A 79 3.66 15.11 -11.27
N HIS A 80 4.99 15.16 -11.26
CA HIS A 80 5.78 14.79 -12.41
C HIS A 80 5.54 13.33 -12.81
N LEU A 81 5.57 12.41 -11.83
CA LEU A 81 5.22 11.00 -12.04
C LEU A 81 3.82 10.82 -12.64
N LEU A 82 2.81 11.50 -12.09
CA LEU A 82 1.43 11.43 -12.59
C LEU A 82 1.28 11.98 -14.02
N HIS A 83 2.11 12.96 -14.39
CA HIS A 83 2.11 13.57 -15.71
C HIS A 83 2.85 12.72 -16.76
N THR A 84 4.01 12.17 -16.41
CA THR A 84 4.86 11.41 -17.35
C THR A 84 4.57 9.91 -17.36
N GLY A 85 4.03 9.37 -16.26
CA GLY A 85 3.85 7.93 -16.06
C GLY A 85 5.17 7.15 -15.90
N ASN A 86 6.33 7.84 -15.79
CA ASN A 86 7.63 7.19 -15.70
C ASN A 86 8.17 7.23 -14.25
N PRO A 87 8.12 6.12 -13.49
CA PRO A 87 8.63 6.09 -12.12
C PRO A 87 10.16 6.13 -12.03
N PHE A 88 10.88 5.86 -13.13
CA PHE A 88 12.34 5.80 -13.14
C PHE A 88 12.99 7.14 -13.54
N ASP A 89 12.22 8.08 -14.09
CA ASP A 89 12.70 9.45 -14.25
C ASP A 89 12.56 10.20 -12.92
N ARG A 90 13.71 10.52 -12.33
CA ARG A 90 13.81 11.19 -11.03
C ARG A 90 14.26 12.64 -11.17
N THR A 91 14.23 13.18 -12.38
CA THR A 91 14.68 14.54 -12.66
C THR A 91 13.59 15.53 -12.25
N LEU A 92 13.88 16.37 -11.26
CA LEU A 92 12.95 17.40 -10.79
C LEU A 92 13.14 18.67 -11.62
N THR A 93 12.36 18.77 -12.69
CA THR A 93 12.31 19.96 -13.55
C THR A 93 11.69 21.15 -12.82
N GLY A 94 12.08 22.39 -13.17
CA GLY A 94 11.50 23.60 -12.58
C GLY A 94 12.09 24.03 -11.23
N ILE A 95 13.14 23.35 -10.75
CA ILE A 95 13.92 23.80 -9.60
C ILE A 95 15.12 24.60 -10.12
N ALA A 96 15.27 25.84 -9.65
CA ALA A 96 16.33 26.75 -10.10
C ALA A 96 17.67 26.37 -9.47
N GLN A 97 18.44 25.54 -10.16
CA GLN A 97 19.79 25.15 -9.79
C GLN A 97 20.67 24.94 -11.04
N PRO A 98 22.00 25.11 -10.92
CA PRO A 98 22.90 25.04 -12.08
C PRO A 98 22.90 23.66 -12.73
N GLU A 99 22.89 22.62 -11.90
CA GLU A 99 22.80 21.23 -12.33
C GLU A 99 21.36 20.72 -12.19
N PRO A 100 20.94 19.72 -12.99
CA PRO A 100 19.62 19.10 -12.84
C PRO A 100 19.46 18.46 -11.45
N MET A 101 18.40 18.83 -10.73
CA MET A 101 18.04 18.15 -9.48
C MET A 101 17.57 16.73 -9.79
N VAL A 102 18.22 15.73 -9.20
CA VAL A 102 17.78 14.36 -9.24
C VAL A 102 17.34 13.95 -7.83
N SER A 103 16.10 13.51 -7.72
CA SER A 103 15.55 13.06 -6.44
C SER A 103 16.27 11.81 -5.95
N HIS A 104 16.70 11.86 -4.69
CA HIS A 104 17.28 10.72 -4.00
C HIS A 104 16.22 9.82 -3.34
N TRP A 105 14.95 10.26 -3.33
CA TRP A 105 13.88 9.47 -2.73
C TRP A 105 13.51 8.28 -3.62
N PRO A 106 13.16 7.12 -3.04
CA PRO A 106 12.81 5.94 -3.81
C PRO A 106 11.43 6.08 -4.48
N TRP A 107 11.34 5.70 -5.75
CA TRP A 107 10.12 5.80 -6.56
C TRP A 107 8.95 4.98 -6.01
N ILE A 108 9.23 3.89 -5.28
CA ILE A 108 8.18 3.02 -4.73
C ILE A 108 7.31 3.76 -3.71
N VAL A 109 7.88 4.73 -3.00
CA VAL A 109 7.14 5.58 -2.08
C VAL A 109 6.17 6.46 -2.87
N ASP A 110 6.59 7.01 -4.01
CA ASP A 110 5.73 7.84 -4.87
C ASP A 110 4.59 7.07 -5.51
N ALA A 111 4.83 5.80 -5.85
CA ALA A 111 3.79 4.93 -6.39
C ALA A 111 2.60 4.82 -5.42
N LEU A 112 2.83 4.75 -4.10
CA LEU A 112 1.75 4.71 -3.11
C LEU A 112 0.89 5.97 -3.14
N TYR A 113 1.52 7.16 -3.21
CA TYR A 113 0.80 8.42 -3.32
C TYR A 113 0.06 8.55 -4.65
N ALA A 114 0.71 8.20 -5.76
CA ALA A 114 0.13 8.28 -7.09
C ALA A 114 -1.07 7.34 -7.24
N LEU A 115 -0.98 6.10 -6.76
CA LEU A 115 -2.08 5.14 -6.80
C LEU A 115 -3.30 5.63 -6.01
N LEU A 116 -3.08 6.13 -4.79
CA LEU A 116 -4.18 6.68 -3.99
C LEU A 116 -4.78 7.94 -4.63
N ALA A 117 -3.94 8.84 -5.15
CA ALA A 117 -4.40 10.04 -5.85
C ALA A 117 -5.23 9.69 -7.09
N ILE A 118 -4.79 8.72 -7.90
CA ILE A 118 -5.54 8.23 -9.07
C ILE A 118 -6.89 7.63 -8.64
N ALA A 119 -6.93 6.87 -7.56
CA ALA A 119 -8.16 6.27 -7.04
C ALA A 119 -9.15 7.34 -6.53
N LEU A 120 -8.66 8.43 -5.96
CA LEU A 120 -9.48 9.54 -5.43
C LEU A 120 -9.85 10.57 -6.50
N ALA A 121 -9.07 10.70 -7.57
CA ALA A 121 -9.25 11.71 -8.61
C ALA A 121 -10.66 11.78 -9.23
N PRO A 122 -11.38 10.66 -9.47
CA PRO A 122 -12.74 10.71 -10.02
C PRO A 122 -13.76 11.44 -9.13
N PHE A 123 -13.50 11.57 -7.83
CA PHE A 123 -14.44 12.14 -6.86
C PHE A 123 -14.15 13.60 -6.54
N VAL A 124 -12.87 14.00 -6.51
CA VAL A 124 -12.46 15.31 -6.00
C VAL A 124 -11.53 16.08 -6.95
N GLY A 125 -11.17 15.49 -8.09
CA GLY A 125 -10.16 16.02 -9.01
C GLY A 125 -8.72 15.75 -8.56
N MET A 126 -7.78 15.75 -9.51
CA MET A 126 -6.40 15.29 -9.28
C MET A 126 -5.62 16.14 -8.25
N GLY A 127 -5.79 17.47 -8.27
CA GLY A 127 -5.09 18.36 -7.32
C GLY A 127 -5.46 18.06 -5.87
N THR A 128 -6.76 18.04 -5.57
CA THR A 128 -7.28 17.71 -4.24
C THR A 128 -7.01 16.25 -3.87
N ALA A 129 -7.11 15.32 -4.83
CA ALA A 129 -6.79 13.93 -4.61
C ALA A 129 -5.31 13.72 -4.20
N LEU A 130 -4.39 14.46 -4.80
CA LEU A 130 -2.97 14.42 -4.43
C LEU A 130 -2.74 15.00 -3.03
N SER A 131 -3.36 16.14 -2.70
CA SER A 131 -3.29 16.70 -1.34
C SER A 131 -3.87 15.74 -0.30
N ALA A 132 -4.97 15.06 -0.61
CA ALA A 132 -5.55 14.02 0.25
C ALA A 132 -4.58 12.84 0.40
N ALA A 133 -4.00 12.35 -0.69
CA ALA A 133 -3.04 11.25 -0.65
C ALA A 133 -1.79 11.59 0.18
N ALA A 134 -1.28 12.83 0.06
CA ALA A 134 -0.14 13.31 0.84
C ALA A 134 -0.38 13.28 2.35
N PHE A 135 -1.65 13.43 2.78
CA PHE A 135 -2.04 13.30 4.18
C PHE A 135 -2.36 11.85 4.57
N THR A 136 -3.05 11.10 3.70
CA THR A 136 -3.55 9.75 4.01
C THR A 136 -2.48 8.67 3.97
N VAL A 137 -1.55 8.70 3.00
CA VAL A 137 -0.52 7.65 2.87
C VAL A 137 0.37 7.53 4.12
N PRO A 138 0.89 8.62 4.71
CA PRO A 138 1.65 8.53 5.96
C PRO A 138 0.85 7.89 7.10
N LEU A 139 -0.45 8.15 7.21
CA LEU A 139 -1.31 7.53 8.22
C LEU A 139 -1.48 6.03 7.99
N LEU A 140 -1.60 5.59 6.74
CA LEU A 140 -1.67 4.16 6.40
C LEU A 140 -0.33 3.46 6.68
N LEU A 141 0.79 4.10 6.35
CA LEU A 141 2.12 3.58 6.67
C LEU A 141 2.38 3.54 8.18
N LEU A 142 1.86 4.52 8.94
CA LEU A 142 1.91 4.50 10.40
C LEU A 142 1.12 3.32 10.97
N LEU A 143 -0.08 3.04 10.45
CA LEU A 143 -0.84 1.86 10.86
C LEU A 143 -0.03 0.59 10.61
N ALA A 144 0.50 0.43 9.39
CA ALA A 144 1.34 -0.71 9.04
C ALA A 144 2.54 -0.83 9.99
N ALA A 145 3.26 0.25 10.27
CA ALA A 145 4.40 0.26 11.18
C ALA A 145 4.01 -0.16 12.61
N LEU A 146 2.91 0.36 13.15
CA LEU A 146 2.42 -0.03 14.48
C LEU A 146 1.99 -1.50 14.52
N THR A 147 1.32 -2.01 13.49
CA THR A 147 0.92 -3.42 13.42
C THR A 147 2.09 -4.39 13.26
N LEU A 148 3.21 -3.94 12.70
CA LEU A 148 4.40 -4.77 12.51
C LEU A 148 5.31 -4.75 13.74
N LEU A 149 5.22 -3.71 14.58
CA LEU A 149 6.07 -3.53 15.76
C LEU A 149 5.47 -4.17 17.02
N PHE A 150 4.15 -4.29 17.11
CA PHE A 150 3.40 -4.77 18.27
C PHE A 150 2.54 -5.98 17.96
#